data_AF-A0A958H734-F1
#
_entry.id   AF-A0A958H734-F1
#
_cell.length_a   1.000
_cell.length_b   1.000
_cell.length_c   1.000
_cell.angle_alpha   90.00
_cell.angle_beta   90.00
_cell.angle_gamma   90.00
#
_symmetry.space_group_name_H-M   'P 1'
#
loop_
_entity.id
_entity.type
_entity.pdbx_description
1 polymer ?
#
loop_
_entity_poly.entity_id
_entity_poly.type
_entity_poly.pdbx_seq_one_letter_code
_entity_poly.pdbx_strand_id
1 'polypeptide(L)'
;IFTRIGAQDEIHAGQSTFMVEMVEAANILHHATSRSLIIFDELGRGTSTYDGLSIAWAVIEYIHNHPRLRARTLFATHYHELTELAERLPHVV
;
A
#
# COMPACT_ATOMS: atom_id res chain seq x y z
N ILE A 1 1.24 4.17 -14.27
CA ILE A 1 0.42 4.58 -13.11
C ILE A 1 -0.12 3.29 -12.53
N PHE A 2 -0.04 3.13 -11.21
CA PHE A 2 -0.52 1.96 -10.49
C PHE A 2 -1.59 2.39 -9.51
N THR A 3 -2.68 1.64 -9.46
CA THR A 3 -3.80 1.93 -8.57
C THR A 3 -4.25 0.64 -7.92
N ARG A 4 -4.36 0.66 -6.60
CA ARG A 4 -5.15 -0.28 -5.83
C ARG A 4 -6.20 0.53 -5.08
N ILE A 5 -7.41 0.52 -5.61
CA ILE A 5 -8.58 1.17 -5.01
C ILE A 5 -9.55 0.07 -4.62
N GLY A 6 -10.14 0.16 -3.43
CA GLY A 6 -11.06 -0.86 -2.92
C GLY A 6 -12.36 -0.90 -3.72
N ALA A 7 -12.38 -1.59 -4.86
CA ALA A 7 -13.63 -1.92 -5.54
C ALA A 7 -14.32 -3.05 -4.77
N GLN A 8 -15.55 -2.82 -4.33
CA GLN A 8 -16.41 -3.85 -3.71
C GLN A 8 -16.78 -5.01 -4.66
N ASP A 9 -16.34 -4.98 -5.94
CA ASP A 9 -17.01 -5.69 -7.03
C ASP A 9 -16.15 -6.65 -7.86
N GLU A 10 -15.02 -7.14 -7.34
CA GLU A 10 -14.44 -8.39 -7.88
C GLU A 10 -14.65 -9.51 -6.87
N ILE A 11 -15.82 -10.14 -6.96
CA ILE A 11 -16.07 -11.45 -6.35
C ILE A 11 -15.18 -12.44 -7.10
N HIS A 12 -13.91 -12.52 -6.72
CA HIS A 12 -13.03 -13.59 -7.19
C HIS A 12 -13.60 -14.90 -6.66
N ALA A 13 -14.25 -15.66 -7.55
CA ALA A 13 -14.94 -16.89 -7.21
C ALA A 13 -13.97 -17.89 -6.54
N GLY A 14 -13.96 -17.90 -5.20
CA GLY A 14 -13.17 -18.80 -4.37
C GLY A 14 -11.80 -18.31 -3.88
N GLN A 15 -11.44 -17.03 -4.07
CA GLN A 15 -10.16 -16.48 -3.56
C GLN A 15 -10.36 -15.55 -2.36
N SER A 16 -9.42 -15.59 -1.41
CA SER A 16 -9.39 -14.65 -0.28
C SER A 16 -9.16 -13.23 -0.80
N THR A 17 -10.08 -12.31 -0.48
CA THR A 17 -9.96 -10.89 -0.84
C THR A 17 -8.65 -10.29 -0.37
N PHE A 18 -8.19 -10.66 0.83
CA PHE A 18 -6.92 -10.21 1.37
C PHE A 18 -5.72 -10.75 0.57
N MET A 19 -5.76 -12.03 0.18
CA MET A 19 -4.70 -12.60 -0.65
C MET A 19 -4.61 -11.88 -2.00
N VAL A 20 -5.75 -11.63 -2.66
CA VAL A 20 -5.76 -10.91 -3.94
C VAL A 20 -5.19 -9.51 -3.77
N GLU A 21 -5.61 -8.79 -2.73
CA GLU A 21 -5.06 -7.47 -2.39
C GLU A 21 -3.54 -7.49 -2.23
N MET A 22 -2.99 -8.49 -1.53
CA MET A 22 -1.55 -8.63 -1.34
C MET A 22 -0.81 -8.99 -2.63
N VAL A 23 -1.41 -9.78 -3.51
CA VAL A 23 -0.84 -10.10 -4.84
C VAL A 23 -0.82 -8.85 -5.72
N GLU A 24 -1.88 -8.05 -5.70
CA GLU A 24 -1.93 -6.77 -6.42
C GLU A 24 -0.87 -5.79 -5.91
N ALA A 25 -0.76 -5.64 -4.59
CA ALA A 25 0.27 -4.80 -3.96
C ALA A 25 1.68 -5.29 -4.32
N ALA A 26 1.95 -6.60 -4.26
CA ALA A 26 3.23 -7.17 -4.66
C ALA A 26 3.55 -6.88 -6.14
N ASN A 27 2.56 -7.02 -7.03
CA ASN A 27 2.73 -6.72 -8.45
C ASN A 27 3.05 -5.25 -8.71
N ILE A 28 2.40 -4.34 -7.98
CA ILE A 28 2.70 -2.89 -8.03
C ILE A 28 4.13 -2.64 -7.57
N LEU A 29 4.53 -3.17 -6.41
CA LEU A 29 5.86 -2.95 -5.85
C LEU A 29 6.98 -3.52 -6.73
N HIS A 30 6.72 -4.63 -7.41
CA HIS A 30 7.70 -5.28 -8.29
C HIS A 30 7.97 -4.47 -9.58
N HIS A 31 6.94 -3.83 -10.14
CA HIS A 31 7.03 -3.15 -11.44
C HIS A 31 7.15 -1.63 -11.34
N ALA A 32 6.83 -1.04 -10.18
CA ALA A 32 6.92 0.38 -10.00
C ALA A 32 8.38 0.87 -10.05
N THR A 33 8.52 2.10 -10.53
CA THR A 33 9.79 2.81 -10.68
C THR A 33 9.65 4.23 -10.15
N SER A 34 10.74 4.98 -10.05
CA SER A 34 10.72 6.40 -9.61
C SER A 34 9.91 7.36 -10.48
N ARG A 35 9.54 6.95 -11.69
CA ARG A 35 8.63 7.73 -12.56
C ARG A 35 7.17 7.28 -12.46
N SER A 36 6.86 6.37 -11.54
CA SER A 36 5.51 5.87 -11.34
C SER A 36 4.73 6.79 -10.39
N LEU A 37 3.43 6.84 -10.61
CA LEU A 37 2.44 7.28 -9.62
C LEU A 37 1.77 6.02 -9.08
N ILE A 38 1.76 5.87 -7.76
CA ILE A 38 1.12 4.76 -7.03
C ILE A 38 -0.03 5.35 -6.21
N ILE A 39 -1.19 4.69 -6.23
CA ILE A 39 -2.35 5.03 -5.41
C ILE A 39 -2.76 3.77 -4.66
N PHE A 40 -2.68 3.79 -3.34
CA PHE A 40 -3.21 2.74 -2.46
C PHE A 40 -4.41 3.28 -1.68
N ASP A 41 -5.43 2.46 -1.55
CA ASP A 41 -6.64 2.73 -0.79
C ASP A 41 -6.91 1.59 0.19
N GLU A 42 -6.84 1.90 1.47
CA GLU A 42 -7.11 1.00 2.60
C GLU A 42 -6.36 -0.35 2.56
N LEU A 43 -5.11 -0.34 2.10
CA LEU A 43 -4.26 -1.54 2.06
C LEU A 43 -4.14 -2.19 3.44
N GLY A 44 -4.39 -3.50 3.52
CA GLY A 44 -4.28 -4.26 4.77
C GLY A 44 -5.57 -4.32 5.59
N ARG A 45 -6.72 -3.88 5.07
CA ARG A 45 -8.03 -3.96 5.76
C ARG A 45 -8.54 -5.40 5.92
N GLY A 46 -8.10 -6.33 5.06
CA GLY A 46 -8.59 -7.71 5.02
C GLY A 46 -8.00 -8.67 6.07
N THR A 47 -7.24 -8.18 7.05
CA THR A 47 -6.56 -8.99 8.09
C THR A 47 -6.74 -8.37 9.48
N SER A 48 -6.07 -8.91 10.51
CA SER A 48 -6.10 -8.34 11.86
C SER A 48 -5.59 -6.89 11.85
N THR A 49 -6.10 -6.04 12.75
CA THR A 49 -5.79 -4.60 12.77
C THR A 49 -4.28 -4.34 12.86
N TYR A 50 -3.57 -5.04 13.74
CA TYR A 50 -2.13 -4.86 13.92
C TYR A 50 -1.32 -5.44 12.76
N ASP A 51 -1.76 -6.55 12.16
CA ASP A 51 -1.09 -7.11 10.97
C ASP A 51 -1.28 -6.18 9.77
N GLY A 52 -2.49 -5.65 9.59
CA GLY A 52 -2.82 -4.72 8.51
C GLY A 52 -2.04 -3.41 8.62
N LEU A 53 -1.97 -2.83 9.83
CA LEU A 53 -1.13 -1.69 10.13
C LEU A 53 0.34 -1.98 9.82
N SER A 54 0.86 -3.12 10.27
CA SER A 54 2.26 -3.50 10.09
C SER A 54 2.62 -3.65 8.60
N ILE A 55 1.72 -4.23 7.80
CA ILE A 55 1.88 -4.36 6.36
C ILE A 55 1.87 -2.98 5.69
N ALA A 56 0.87 -2.15 5.99
CA ALA A 56 0.76 -0.81 5.41
C ALA A 56 2.00 0.04 5.73
N TRP A 57 2.46 0.00 6.99
CA TRP A 57 3.68 0.66 7.44
C TRP A 57 4.90 0.20 6.64
N ALA A 58 5.13 -1.11 6.57
CA ALA A 58 6.26 -1.68 5.87
C ALA A 58 6.26 -1.34 4.37
N VAL A 59 5.08 -1.30 3.74
CA VAL A 59 4.93 -0.92 2.34
C VAL A 59 5.30 0.55 2.12
N ILE A 60 4.84 1.47 2.97
CA ILE A 60 5.18 2.89 2.88
C ILE A 60 6.69 3.08 3.07
N GLU A 61 7.27 2.47 4.12
CA GLU A 61 8.72 2.53 4.36
C GLU A 61 9.52 1.94 3.19
N TYR A 62 9.07 0.83 2.62
CA TYR A 62 9.71 0.22 1.45
C TYR A 62 9.71 1.16 0.25
N ILE A 63 8.55 1.73 -0.11
CA ILE A 63 8.46 2.65 -1.25
C ILE A 63 9.35 3.88 -1.03
N HIS A 64 9.33 4.44 0.18
CA HIS A 64 10.10 5.63 0.54
C HIS A 64 11.62 5.39 0.52
N ASN A 65 12.08 4.31 1.18
CA ASN A 65 13.51 4.05 1.39
C ASN A 65 14.16 3.31 0.22
N HIS A 66 13.40 2.65 -0.64
CA HIS A 66 13.97 1.81 -1.68
C HIS A 66 14.67 2.65 -2.77
N PRO A 67 15.97 2.45 -3.04
CA PRO A 67 16.83 3.39 -3.76
C PRO A 67 16.40 3.65 -5.21
N ARG A 68 15.69 2.69 -5.82
CA ARG A 68 15.23 2.77 -7.23
C ARG A 68 13.73 3.03 -7.37
N LEU A 69 12.97 2.88 -6.29
CA LEU A 69 11.52 2.99 -6.33
C LEU A 69 11.13 4.44 -6.04
N ARG A 70 11.13 4.94 -4.80
CA ARG A 70 10.83 6.35 -4.42
C ARG A 70 9.74 7.01 -5.27
N ALA A 71 8.70 6.27 -5.59
CA ALA A 71 7.63 6.71 -6.48
C ALA A 71 6.73 7.73 -5.77
N ARG A 72 6.09 8.62 -6.55
CA ARG A 72 5.04 9.47 -5.99
C ARG A 72 3.89 8.56 -5.58
N THR A 73 3.51 8.61 -4.30
CA THR A 73 2.53 7.69 -3.73
C THR A 73 1.45 8.46 -3.01
N LEU A 74 0.20 8.16 -3.32
CA LEU A 74 -0.97 8.54 -2.53
C LEU A 74 -1.42 7.30 -1.76
N PHE A 75 -1.55 7.43 -0.45
CA PHE A 75 -1.91 6.32 0.43
C PHE A 75 -3.11 6.74 1.27
N ALA A 76 -4.31 6.33 0.88
CA ALA A 76 -5.53 6.51 1.66
C ALA A 76 -5.65 5.38 2.68
N THR A 77 -5.87 5.72 3.94
CA THR A 77 -5.90 4.76 5.04
C THR A 77 -6.77 5.26 6.19
N HIS A 78 -7.34 4.33 6.94
CA HIS A 78 -8.01 4.60 8.22
C HIS A 78 -7.08 4.40 9.43
N TYR A 79 -5.88 3.85 9.22
CA TYR A 79 -4.88 3.67 10.28
C TYR A 79 -4.28 5.02 10.66
N HIS A 80 -4.73 5.57 11.79
CA HIS A 80 -4.25 6.85 12.28
C HIS A 80 -2.77 6.79 12.66
N GLU A 81 -2.31 5.64 13.17
CA GLU A 81 -0.93 5.39 13.57
C GLU A 81 0.07 5.61 12.42
N LEU A 82 -0.36 5.47 11.15
CA LEU A 82 0.50 5.74 10.01
C LEU A 82 0.85 7.22 9.86
N THR A 83 0.16 8.16 10.51
CA THR A 83 0.56 9.58 10.48
C THR A 83 1.90 9.81 11.17
N GLU A 84 2.29 8.94 12.10
CA GLU A 84 3.63 8.98 12.74
C GLU A 84 4.76 8.79 11.72
N LEU A 85 4.49 8.18 10.56
CA LEU A 85 5.47 8.06 9.49
C LEU A 85 5.88 9.41 8.90
N ALA A 86 4.99 10.42 8.91
CA ALA A 86 5.31 11.76 8.44
C ALA A 86 6.39 12.44 9.30
N GLU A 87 6.48 12.08 10.58
CA GLU A 87 7.50 12.59 11.49
C GLU A 87 8.86 11.88 11.30
N ARG A 88 8.85 10.64 10.78
CA ARG A 88 10.02 9.77 10.68
C ARG A 88 10.63 9.72 9.28
N LEU A 89 9.82 9.85 8.24
CA LEU A 89 10.23 9.71 6.85
C LEU A 89 10.19 11.07 6.14
N PRO A 90 11.34 11.60 5.69
CA PRO A 90 11.37 12.85 4.93
C PRO A 90 10.45 12.79 3.71
N HIS A 91 9.76 13.89 3.40
CA HIS A 91 8.87 14.00 2.24
C HIS A 91 7.56 13.19 2.31
N VAL A 92 7.26 12.53 3.43
CA VAL A 92 5.91 12.05 3.76
C VAL A 92 5.16 13.19 4.46
N VAL A 93 3.90 13.39 4.07
CA VAL A 93 3.03 14.49 4.55
C VAL A 93 1.66 13.99 4.94
#